data_AF-A0A645IWN2-F1
#
_entry.id   AF-A0A645IWN2-F1
#
_cell.length_a   1.000
_cell.length_b   1.000
_cell.length_c   1.000
_cell.angle_alpha   90.00
_cell.angle_beta   90.00
_cell.angle_gamma   90.00
#
_symmetry.space_group_name_H-M   'P 1'
#
loop_
_entity.id
_entity.type
_entity.pdbx_description
1 polymer ?
#
loop_
_entity_poly.entity_id
_entity_poly.type
_entity_poly.pdbx_seq_one_letter_code
_entity_poly.pdbx_strand_id
1 'polypeptide(L)'
;MFGQVGVFYPSDRPLWESEDVPDKGIETETGNPPFTPAFVASLEVSEAIKILSDAENGLKGELVWFDMADIGSQRIRICRSDEN
;
A
#
# COMPACT_ATOMS: atom_id res chain seq x y z
N MET A 1 -13.38 0.59 -7.39
CA MET A 1 -13.13 0.77 -5.94
C MET A 1 -11.70 0.37 -5.72
N PHE A 2 -10.85 1.29 -5.28
CA PHE A 2 -9.40 1.12 -5.38
C PHE A 2 -8.74 1.24 -4.02
N GLY A 3 -7.66 0.50 -3.82
CA GLY A 3 -6.87 0.54 -2.61
C GLY A 3 -5.41 0.23 -2.91
N GLN A 4 -4.53 0.69 -2.04
CA GLN A 4 -3.12 0.38 -2.10
C GLN A 4 -2.61 0.07 -0.70
N VAL A 5 -1.68 -0.86 -0.59
CA VAL A 5 -1.00 -1.17 0.68
C VAL A 5 0.47 -1.47 0.40
N GLY A 6 1.36 -0.97 1.26
CA GLY A 6 2.79 -1.18 1.16
C GLY A 6 3.47 -0.99 2.51
N VAL A 7 4.68 -1.53 2.66
CA VAL A 7 5.46 -1.40 3.89
C VAL A 7 6.74 -0.63 3.57
N PHE A 8 6.96 0.47 4.29
CA PHE A 8 8.16 1.30 4.20
C PHE A 8 8.97 1.15 5.47
N TYR A 9 10.23 0.74 5.32
CA TYR A 9 11.22 0.62 6.38
C TYR A 9 12.01 1.93 6.55
N PRO A 10 12.78 2.09 7.64
CA PRO A 10 13.71 3.19 7.76
C PRO A 10 14.61 3.27 6.52
N SER A 11 14.75 4.47 5.95
CA SER A 11 15.46 4.79 4.70
C SER A 11 14.69 4.53 3.39
N ASP A 12 13.53 3.87 3.43
CA ASP A 12 12.67 3.79 2.25
C ASP A 12 12.05 5.19 2.00
N ARG A 13 12.01 5.59 0.72
CA ARG A 13 11.36 6.83 0.32
C ARG A 13 9.96 6.52 -0.23
N PRO A 14 8.88 6.93 0.45
CA PRO A 14 7.54 6.75 -0.09
C PRO A 14 7.32 7.60 -1.34
N LEU A 15 6.45 7.13 -2.24
CA LEU A 15 6.23 7.78 -3.54
C LEU A 15 5.72 9.21 -3.42
N TRP A 16 4.87 9.48 -2.42
CA TRP A 16 4.29 10.80 -2.18
C TRP A 16 5.27 11.83 -1.58
N GLU A 17 6.46 11.42 -1.13
CA GLU A 17 7.53 12.35 -0.73
C GLU A 17 8.35 12.86 -1.93
N SER A 18 8.08 12.35 -3.14
CA SER A 18 8.79 12.77 -4.36
C SER A 18 8.06 13.87 -5.13
N GLU A 19 6.79 14.13 -4.82
CA GLU A 19 5.93 15.08 -5.51
C GLU A 19 5.09 15.89 -4.51
N ASP A 20 4.65 17.09 -4.91
CA ASP A 20 3.72 17.91 -4.11
C ASP A 20 2.28 17.36 -4.31
N VAL A 21 2.01 16.21 -3.69
CA VAL A 21 0.74 15.48 -3.83
C VAL A 21 -0.22 15.94 -2.72
N PRO A 22 -1.49 16.24 -3.02
CA PRO A 22 -2.48 16.58 -1.99
C PRO A 22 -2.75 15.41 -1.04
N ASP A 23 -3.08 15.74 0.21
CA ASP A 23 -3.39 14.77 1.29
C ASP A 23 -4.68 13.96 1.02
N LYS A 24 -5.52 14.43 0.10
CA LYS A 24 -6.74 13.77 -0.34
C LYS A 24 -6.78 13.69 -1.86
N GLY A 25 -7.34 12.60 -2.37
CA GLY A 25 -7.43 12.31 -3.79
C GLY A 25 -8.84 12.39 -4.33
N ILE A 26 -9.10 11.56 -5.35
CA ILE A 26 -10.36 11.49 -6.09
C ILE A 26 -11.56 11.12 -5.20
N GLU A 27 -11.32 10.54 -4.02
CA GLU A 27 -12.37 10.22 -3.05
C GLU A 27 -13.10 11.45 -2.52
N THR A 28 -12.52 12.65 -2.68
CA THR A 28 -13.23 13.92 -2.39
C THR A 28 -14.37 14.19 -3.36
N GLU A 29 -14.27 13.69 -4.59
CA GLU A 29 -15.30 13.83 -5.63
C GLU A 29 -16.18 12.57 -5.70
N THR A 30 -15.58 11.38 -5.66
CA THR A 30 -16.28 10.10 -5.82
C THR A 30 -16.85 9.54 -4.52
N GLY A 31 -16.44 10.11 -3.37
CA GLY A 31 -16.63 9.50 -2.06
C GLY A 31 -15.69 8.31 -1.84
N ASN A 32 -15.70 7.80 -0.60
CA ASN A 32 -15.04 6.54 -0.25
C ASN A 32 -16.09 5.53 0.21
N PRO A 33 -16.38 4.47 -0.56
CA PRO A 33 -17.26 3.40 -0.11
C PRO A 33 -16.75 2.82 1.22
N PRO A 34 -17.63 2.59 2.21
CA PRO A 34 -17.21 2.22 3.58
C PRO A 34 -16.41 0.92 3.66
N PHE A 35 -16.54 0.05 2.65
CA PHE A 35 -15.77 -1.19 2.54
C PHE A 35 -14.28 -0.95 2.22
N THR A 36 -13.95 0.02 1.35
CA THR A 36 -12.57 0.28 0.89
C THR A 36 -11.59 0.54 2.03
N PRO A 37 -11.84 1.49 2.97
CA PRO A 37 -10.90 1.77 4.04
C PRO A 37 -10.81 0.59 5.03
N ALA A 38 -11.91 -0.11 5.29
CA ALA A 38 -11.91 -1.29 6.17
C ALA A 38 -11.10 -2.45 5.56
N PHE A 39 -11.22 -2.66 4.25
CA PHE A 39 -10.45 -3.66 3.51
C PHE A 39 -8.95 -3.34 3.54
N VAL A 40 -8.57 -2.10 3.17
CA VAL A 40 -7.15 -1.68 3.15
C VAL A 40 -6.54 -1.76 4.55
N ALA A 41 -7.24 -1.24 5.57
CA ALA A 41 -6.76 -1.29 6.96
C ALA A 41 -6.55 -2.73 7.47
N SER A 42 -7.39 -3.68 7.04
CA SER A 42 -7.23 -5.09 7.42
C SER A 42 -5.93 -5.68 6.85
N LEU A 43 -5.55 -5.29 5.64
CA LEU A 43 -4.28 -5.70 5.03
C LEU A 43 -3.09 -5.02 5.70
N GLU A 44 -3.19 -3.74 6.04
CA GLU A 44 -2.17 -3.02 6.82
C GLU A 44 -1.91 -3.69 8.17
N VAL A 45 -2.96 -4.09 8.88
CA VAL A 45 -2.86 -4.85 10.14
C VAL A 45 -2.16 -6.18 9.90
N SER A 46 -2.45 -6.89 8.80
CA SER A 46 -1.77 -8.14 8.46
C SER A 46 -0.27 -7.92 8.24
N GLU A 47 0.13 -6.88 7.52
CA GLU A 47 1.54 -6.55 7.31
C GLU A 47 2.23 -6.13 8.62
N ALA A 48 1.56 -5.33 9.46
CA ALA A 48 2.09 -4.98 10.78
C ALA A 48 2.34 -6.23 11.64
N ILE A 49 1.43 -7.20 11.63
CA ILE A 49 1.61 -8.47 12.34
C ILE A 49 2.81 -9.23 11.78
N LYS A 50 2.95 -9.34 10.45
CA LYS A 50 4.09 -10.04 9.82
C LYS A 50 5.42 -9.43 10.22
N ILE A 51 5.51 -8.10 10.28
CA ILE A 51 6.71 -7.38 10.74
C ILE A 51 7.00 -7.71 12.20
N LEU A 52 6.00 -7.61 13.08
CA LEU A 52 6.15 -7.87 14.52
C LEU A 52 6.49 -9.33 14.84
N SER A 53 6.02 -10.27 14.02
CA SER A 53 6.27 -11.70 14.20
C SER A 53 7.50 -12.22 13.45
N ASP A 54 8.24 -11.34 12.76
CA ASP A 54 9.35 -11.72 11.86
C ASP A 54 8.96 -12.79 10.84
N ALA A 55 7.75 -12.66 10.26
CA ALA A 55 7.25 -13.60 9.27
C ALA A 55 7.90 -13.35 7.90
N GLU A 56 8.34 -14.42 7.26
CA GLU A 56 8.76 -14.38 5.86
C GLU A 56 7.55 -14.04 4.96
N ASN A 57 7.78 -13.29 3.87
CA ASN A 57 6.77 -12.86 2.86
C ASN A 57 5.91 -11.62 3.19
N GLY A 58 6.48 -10.61 3.85
CA GLY A 58 5.89 -9.26 3.93
C GLY A 58 6.09 -8.42 2.65
N LEU A 59 5.47 -7.26 2.58
CA LEU A 59 5.53 -6.32 1.44
C LEU A 59 6.75 -5.40 1.44
N LYS A 60 7.91 -5.86 1.93
CA LYS A 60 9.12 -5.01 1.97
C LYS A 60 9.56 -4.63 0.55
N GLY A 61 9.62 -3.33 0.26
CA GLY A 61 10.02 -2.80 -1.05
C GLY A 61 8.97 -2.98 -2.15
N GLU A 62 7.76 -3.39 -1.79
CA GLU A 62 6.65 -3.66 -2.70
C GLU A 62 5.36 -2.98 -2.23
N LEU A 63 4.46 -2.72 -3.18
CA LEU A 63 3.11 -2.25 -2.94
C LEU A 63 2.14 -3.16 -3.69
N VAL A 64 0.99 -3.44 -3.08
CA VAL A 64 -0.11 -4.09 -3.76
C VAL A 64 -1.16 -3.06 -4.08
N TRP A 65 -1.50 -2.94 -5.35
CA TRP A 65 -2.61 -2.16 -5.84
C TRP A 65 -3.80 -3.09 -6.07
N PHE A 66 -4.98 -2.68 -5.61
CA PHE A 66 -6.22 -3.44 -5.71
C PHE A 66 -7.24 -2.70 -6.58
N ASP A 67 -7.77 -3.42 -7.56
CA ASP A 67 -9.04 -3.08 -8.21
C ASP A 67 -10.13 -3.99 -7.66
N MET A 68 -10.90 -3.49 -6.70
CA MET A 68 -11.98 -4.28 -6.09
C MET A 68 -13.25 -4.29 -6.96
N ALA A 69 -13.35 -3.42 -7.97
CA ALA A 69 -14.46 -3.50 -8.92
C ALA A 69 -14.29 -4.69 -9.86
N ASP A 70 -13.06 -4.93 -10.31
CA ASP A 70 -12.69 -6.05 -11.19
C ASP A 70 -12.11 -7.25 -10.43
N ILE A 71 -12.05 -7.19 -9.09
CA ILE A 71 -11.48 -8.22 -8.21
C ILE A 71 -10.02 -8.55 -8.63
N GLY A 72 -9.30 -7.53 -9.07
CA GLY A 72 -7.92 -7.58 -9.50
C GLY A 72 -6.95 -7.12 -8.41
N SER A 73 -5.73 -7.65 -8.45
CA SER A 73 -4.62 -7.10 -7.68
C SER A 73 -3.31 -7.18 -8.47
N GLN A 74 -2.43 -6.22 -8.23
CA GLN A 74 -1.11 -6.15 -8.85
C GLN A 74 -0.06 -5.81 -7.81
N ARG A 75 1.02 -6.60 -7.79
CA ARG A 75 2.23 -6.28 -7.01
C ARG A 75 3.13 -5.37 -7.84
N ILE A 76 3.54 -4.27 -7.23
CA ILE A 76 4.37 -3.22 -7.81
C ILE A 76 5.63 -3.12 -6.96
N ARG A 77 6.81 -3.23 -7.58
CA ARG A 77 8.08 -3.02 -6.88
C ARG A 77 8.37 -1.53 -6.79
N ILE A 78 8.63 -1.02 -5.59
CA ILE A 78 8.80 0.42 -5.34
C ILE A 78 10.26 0.78 -5.06
N CYS A 79 10.98 -0.07 -4.31
CA CYS A 79 12.41 0.10 -4.10
C CYS A 79 13.20 -0.81 -5.05
N ARG A 80 14.23 -0.27 -5.70
CA ARG A 80 15.28 -1.11 -6.29
C ARG A 80 16.01 -1.77 -5.14
N SER A 81 16.14 -3.09 -5.16
CA SER A 81 17.14 -3.78 -4.35
C SER A 81 18.46 -3.08 -4.63
N ASP A 82 19.09 -2.50 -3.60
CA ASP A 82 20.46 -2.03 -3.75
C ASP A 82 21.26 -3.17 -4.37
N GLU A 83 21.96 -2.83 -5.45
CA GLU A 83 22.92 -3.72 -6.07
C GLU A 83 23.93 -4.13 -4.99
N ASN A 84 24.13 -5.44 -4.92
CA ASN A 84 25.08 -6.17 -4.07
C ASN A 84 26.43 -5.47 -3.87
#